data_AF-A0A534ZA78-F1
#
_entry.id   AF-A0A534ZA78-F1
#
_cell.length_a   1.000
_cell.length_b   1.000
_cell.length_c   1.000
_cell.angle_alpha   90.00
_cell.angle_beta   90.00
_cell.angle_gamma   90.00
#
_symmetry.space_group_name_H-M   'P 1'
#
loop_
_entity.id
_entity.type
_entity.pdbx_description
1 polymer ?
#
loop_
_entity_poly.entity_id
_entity_poly.type
_entity_poly.pdbx_seq_one_letter_code
_entity_poly.pdbx_strand_id
1 'polypeptide(L)'
;MLAFAVIASASAPVVAGAESDSHRQVSGAGRTIIEGGTGGASPVPVMTVLAFHADAQGGAFECLALAPAKATGDGSGRFEVNAMYVTGKVISVAVNGNTAVLRGTAKVTGLGAGHDLPFTATVRAGGPGTTVTLEISGLTFHEILLEGHITIGGS
;
A
#
# COMPACT_ATOMS: atom_id res chain seq x y z
N MET A 1 -22.46 74.47 8.87
CA MET A 1 -21.55 73.32 9.07
C MET A 1 -22.23 72.09 8.49
N LEU A 2 -21.74 71.55 7.36
CA LEU A 2 -22.16 70.25 6.81
C LEU A 2 -20.97 69.31 6.90
N ALA A 3 -21.11 68.19 7.61
CA ALA A 3 -20.07 67.19 7.76
C ALA A 3 -20.23 66.09 6.70
N PHE A 4 -19.14 65.80 5.99
CA PHE A 4 -18.98 64.71 5.04
C PHE A 4 -18.89 63.35 5.76
N ALA A 5 -19.44 62.30 5.17
CA ALA A 5 -19.07 60.92 5.47
C ALA A 5 -18.72 60.19 4.17
N VAL A 6 -17.43 59.94 3.96
CA VAL A 6 -16.90 59.12 2.85
C VAL A 6 -16.89 57.68 3.32
N ILE A 7 -17.63 56.81 2.63
CA ILE A 7 -17.67 55.37 2.93
C ILE A 7 -16.48 54.73 2.21
N ALA A 8 -15.46 54.30 2.97
CA ALA A 8 -14.34 53.54 2.45
C ALA A 8 -14.74 52.07 2.25
N SER A 9 -14.76 51.60 1.01
CA SER A 9 -14.93 50.18 0.68
C SER A 9 -13.61 49.45 0.90
N ALA A 10 -13.51 48.67 1.98
CA ALA A 10 -12.38 47.79 2.22
C ALA A 10 -12.57 46.49 1.43
N SER A 11 -11.81 46.29 0.37
CA SER A 11 -11.67 45.00 -0.31
C SER A 11 -10.89 44.05 0.60
N ALA A 12 -11.55 43.03 1.15
CA ALA A 12 -10.87 41.97 1.88
C ALA A 12 -9.97 41.16 0.92
N PRO A 13 -8.76 40.75 1.34
CA PRO A 13 -7.94 39.88 0.52
C PRO A 13 -8.60 38.50 0.43
N VAL A 14 -8.72 37.99 -0.80
CA VAL A 14 -9.05 36.57 -1.05
C VAL A 14 -7.86 35.76 -0.55
N VAL A 15 -8.00 35.17 0.63
CA VAL A 15 -7.10 34.10 1.07
C VAL A 15 -7.31 32.95 0.10
N ALA A 16 -6.32 32.69 -0.75
CA ALA A 16 -6.25 31.44 -1.50
C ALA A 16 -6.35 30.32 -0.46
N GLY A 17 -7.45 29.56 -0.52
CA GLY A 17 -7.66 28.43 0.38
C GLY A 17 -6.42 27.55 0.31
N ALA A 18 -5.78 27.34 1.46
CA ALA A 18 -4.98 26.15 1.64
C ALA A 18 -5.92 25.00 1.26
N GLU A 19 -5.57 24.27 0.21
CA GLU A 19 -6.13 22.95 -0.02
C GLU A 19 -5.97 22.26 1.34
N SER A 20 -7.07 21.98 2.02
CA SER A 20 -6.98 21.13 3.19
C SER A 20 -6.28 19.89 2.69
N ASP A 21 -5.19 19.50 3.36
CA ASP A 21 -4.62 18.18 3.22
C ASP A 21 -5.69 17.22 3.77
N SER A 22 -6.76 17.06 2.98
CA SER A 22 -7.85 16.12 3.21
C SER A 22 -7.17 14.82 3.59
N HIS A 23 -7.55 14.23 4.71
CA HIS A 23 -6.98 12.97 5.19
C HIS A 23 -7.07 11.93 4.07
N ARG A 24 -6.03 11.84 3.23
CA ARG A 24 -6.01 10.95 2.09
C ARG A 24 -5.78 9.56 2.64
N GLN A 25 -6.87 8.82 2.73
CA GLN A 25 -6.87 7.45 3.15
C GLN A 25 -6.50 6.57 1.95
N VAL A 26 -5.66 5.58 2.23
CA VAL A 26 -5.23 4.56 1.31
C VAL A 26 -5.62 3.23 1.92
N SER A 27 -6.45 2.47 1.22
CA SER A 27 -6.91 1.18 1.70
C SER A 27 -7.04 0.19 0.54
N GLY A 28 -6.89 -1.08 0.86
CA GLY A 28 -7.01 -2.13 -0.14
C GLY A 28 -6.85 -3.50 0.49
N ALA A 29 -7.48 -4.48 -0.13
CA ALA A 29 -7.29 -5.87 0.21
C ALA A 29 -7.51 -6.72 -1.03
N GLY A 30 -6.83 -7.86 -1.11
CA GLY A 30 -6.98 -8.75 -2.24
C GLY A 30 -5.99 -9.90 -2.25
N ARG A 31 -6.17 -10.74 -3.27
CA ARG A 31 -5.24 -11.83 -3.59
C ARG A 31 -4.34 -11.38 -4.72
N THR A 32 -3.06 -11.65 -4.60
CA THR A 32 -2.08 -11.34 -5.64
C THR A 32 -1.30 -12.58 -6.06
N ILE A 33 -0.51 -12.42 -7.11
CA ILE A 33 0.57 -13.32 -7.49
C ILE A 33 1.87 -12.53 -7.63
N ILE A 34 2.98 -13.09 -7.14
CA ILE A 34 4.31 -12.51 -7.31
C ILE A 34 4.79 -12.75 -8.75
N GLU A 35 5.13 -11.69 -9.47
CA GLU A 35 5.71 -11.76 -10.82
C GLU A 35 7.02 -12.56 -10.80
N GLY A 36 7.11 -13.58 -11.64
CA GLY A 36 8.29 -14.46 -11.69
C GLY A 36 8.44 -15.40 -10.48
N GLY A 37 7.49 -15.41 -9.54
CA GLY A 37 7.51 -16.29 -8.37
C GLY A 37 8.76 -16.10 -7.51
N THR A 38 9.40 -17.19 -7.11
CA THR A 38 10.68 -17.17 -6.36
C THR A 38 11.89 -16.76 -7.21
N GLY A 39 11.73 -16.53 -8.52
CA GLY A 39 12.83 -16.29 -9.45
C GLY A 39 13.73 -17.52 -9.69
N GLY A 40 14.89 -17.29 -10.31
CA GLY A 40 15.87 -18.33 -10.64
C GLY A 40 15.52 -19.15 -11.89
N ALA A 41 16.27 -20.23 -12.13
CA ALA A 41 16.09 -21.09 -13.31
C ALA A 41 14.80 -21.93 -13.28
N SER A 42 14.23 -22.12 -12.08
CA SER A 42 13.02 -22.91 -11.84
C SER A 42 12.11 -22.17 -10.85
N PRO A 43 11.41 -21.12 -11.30
CA PRO A 43 10.59 -20.31 -10.42
C PRO A 43 9.41 -21.10 -9.85
N VAL A 44 9.19 -20.98 -8.55
CA VAL A 44 8.01 -21.51 -7.86
C VAL A 44 6.98 -20.38 -7.77
N PRO A 45 5.71 -20.59 -8.19
CA PRO A 45 4.71 -19.55 -8.07
C PRO A 45 4.41 -19.27 -6.59
N VAL A 46 4.14 -18.00 -6.28
CA VAL A 46 3.77 -17.55 -4.93
C VAL A 46 2.53 -16.67 -5.05
N MET A 47 1.49 -17.03 -4.31
CA MET A 47 0.30 -16.18 -4.15
C MET A 47 0.41 -15.43 -2.83
N THR A 48 -0.09 -14.19 -2.78
CA THR A 48 -0.27 -13.50 -1.51
C THR A 48 -1.72 -13.15 -1.25
N VAL A 49 -2.03 -12.97 0.03
CA VAL A 49 -3.23 -12.27 0.48
C VAL A 49 -2.73 -11.05 1.25
N LEU A 50 -3.06 -9.87 0.75
CA LEU A 50 -2.67 -8.61 1.37
C LEU A 50 -3.89 -7.81 1.80
N ALA A 51 -3.71 -7.00 2.84
CA ALA A 51 -4.67 -6.02 3.30
C ALA A 51 -3.96 -4.84 3.95
N PHE A 52 -4.42 -3.63 3.69
CA PHE A 52 -3.90 -2.43 4.32
C PHE A 52 -4.98 -1.36 4.43
N HIS A 53 -4.82 -0.51 5.43
CA HIS A 53 -5.51 0.77 5.55
C HIS A 53 -4.58 1.74 6.26
N ALA A 54 -4.43 2.94 5.73
CA ALA A 54 -3.60 3.97 6.34
C ALA A 54 -4.00 5.37 5.88
N ASP A 55 -3.65 6.36 6.68
CA ASP A 55 -3.76 7.79 6.37
C ASP A 55 -2.50 8.53 6.86
N ALA A 56 -2.57 9.85 6.98
CA ALA A 56 -1.46 10.69 7.43
C ALA A 56 -1.03 10.39 8.88
N GLN A 57 -1.88 9.76 9.68
CA GLN A 57 -1.62 9.39 11.08
C GLN A 57 -1.04 7.98 11.22
N GLY A 58 -1.00 7.21 10.14
CA GLY A 58 -0.47 5.85 10.08
C GLY A 58 -1.56 4.82 9.77
N GLY A 59 -1.29 3.55 10.11
CA GLY A 59 -2.22 2.46 9.81
C GLY A 59 -1.60 1.09 9.95
N ALA A 60 -2.19 0.11 9.25
CA ALA A 60 -1.76 -1.28 9.27
C ALA A 60 -1.54 -1.83 7.86
N PHE A 61 -0.62 -2.78 7.75
CA PHE A 61 -0.32 -3.55 6.55
C PHE A 61 -0.17 -5.02 6.93
N GLU A 62 -0.85 -5.90 6.21
CA GLU A 62 -0.81 -7.35 6.40
C GLU A 62 -0.52 -7.99 5.05
N CYS A 63 0.38 -8.97 5.01
CA CYS A 63 0.65 -9.76 3.81
C CYS A 63 1.02 -11.20 4.18
N LEU A 64 0.23 -12.16 3.72
CA LEU A 64 0.49 -13.59 3.83
C LEU A 64 0.90 -14.14 2.46
N ALA A 65 2.12 -14.65 2.33
CA ALA A 65 2.59 -15.32 1.13
C ALA A 65 2.51 -16.85 1.28
N LEU A 66 1.90 -17.48 0.28
CA LEU A 66 1.69 -18.91 0.19
C LEU A 66 2.38 -19.47 -1.05
N ALA A 67 3.12 -20.55 -0.87
CA ALA A 67 3.75 -21.33 -1.92
C ALA A 67 3.10 -22.72 -2.01
N PRO A 68 3.21 -23.40 -3.16
CA PRO A 68 2.81 -24.79 -3.24
C PRO A 68 3.80 -25.71 -2.51
N ALA A 69 3.31 -26.83 -1.98
CA ALA A 69 4.15 -27.84 -1.35
C ALA A 69 5.10 -28.54 -2.36
N LYS A 70 4.79 -28.44 -3.65
CA LYS A 70 5.62 -28.92 -4.75
C LYS A 70 5.65 -27.88 -5.86
N ALA A 71 6.81 -27.68 -6.48
CA ALA A 71 6.96 -26.76 -7.60
C ALA A 71 6.21 -27.22 -8.86
N THR A 72 6.13 -28.53 -9.10
CA THR A 72 5.48 -29.13 -10.28
C THR A 72 4.79 -30.46 -9.93
N GLY A 73 3.90 -30.91 -10.81
CA GLY A 73 3.17 -32.17 -10.67
C GLY A 73 2.03 -32.10 -9.65
N ASP A 74 1.60 -33.27 -9.16
CA ASP A 74 0.43 -33.37 -8.29
C ASP A 74 0.60 -32.55 -7.01
N GLY A 75 -0.30 -31.56 -6.85
CA GLY A 75 -0.31 -30.63 -5.73
C GLY A 75 0.32 -29.26 -6.00
N SER A 76 0.93 -29.03 -7.17
CA SER A 76 1.58 -27.74 -7.48
C SER A 76 0.63 -26.55 -7.65
N GLY A 77 -0.67 -26.81 -7.78
CA GLY A 77 -1.70 -25.76 -7.81
C GLY A 77 -2.28 -25.39 -6.44
N ARG A 78 -1.81 -26.01 -5.35
CA ARG A 78 -2.32 -25.79 -3.99
C ARG A 78 -1.34 -24.94 -3.20
N PHE A 79 -1.66 -23.66 -3.03
CA PHE A 79 -0.84 -22.69 -2.31
C PHE A 79 -1.17 -22.72 -0.82
N GLU A 80 -0.59 -23.67 -0.12
CA GLU A 80 -0.93 -23.97 1.29
C GLU A 80 0.26 -23.81 2.24
N VAL A 81 1.49 -23.73 1.72
CA VAL A 81 2.70 -23.56 2.53
C VAL A 81 2.91 -22.08 2.84
N ASN A 82 2.86 -21.72 4.12
CA ASN A 82 3.22 -20.38 4.57
C ASN A 82 4.72 -20.12 4.33
N ALA A 83 5.00 -19.29 3.33
CA ALA A 83 6.35 -18.89 2.98
C ALA A 83 6.79 -17.64 3.75
N MET A 84 5.87 -16.70 3.96
CA MET A 84 6.12 -15.44 4.64
C MET A 84 4.81 -14.89 5.22
N TYR A 85 4.88 -14.33 6.43
CA TYR A 85 3.78 -13.53 6.96
C TYR A 85 4.32 -12.22 7.53
N VAL A 86 3.72 -11.11 7.08
CA VAL A 86 4.09 -9.74 7.44
C VAL A 86 2.94 -9.10 8.21
N THR A 87 3.23 -8.67 9.43
CA THR A 87 2.34 -7.82 10.24
C THR A 87 3.03 -6.48 10.42
N GLY A 88 2.51 -5.45 9.76
CA GLY A 88 3.14 -4.14 9.63
C GLY A 88 2.33 -3.01 10.25
N LYS A 89 3.03 -2.08 10.89
CA LYS A 89 2.52 -0.77 11.27
C LYS A 89 2.98 0.26 10.25
N VAL A 90 2.02 0.89 9.58
CA VAL A 90 2.28 2.02 8.68
C VAL A 90 2.51 3.26 9.54
N ILE A 91 3.61 3.98 9.28
CA ILE A 91 4.00 5.21 9.98
C ILE A 91 3.85 6.45 9.11
N SER A 92 3.84 6.30 7.78
CA SER A 92 3.59 7.41 6.86
C SER A 92 3.03 6.93 5.54
N VAL A 93 2.28 7.82 4.90
CA VAL A 93 1.69 7.64 3.57
C VAL A 93 2.05 8.84 2.71
N ALA A 94 2.52 8.58 1.49
CA ALA A 94 2.72 9.61 0.47
C ALA A 94 1.89 9.27 -0.77
N VAL A 95 1.05 10.19 -1.22
CA VAL A 95 0.15 9.99 -2.38
C VAL A 95 0.60 10.87 -3.54
N ASN A 96 0.74 10.28 -4.72
CA ASN A 96 0.98 10.98 -5.98
C ASN A 96 0.05 10.41 -7.08
N GLY A 97 -0.99 11.17 -7.42
CA GLY A 97 -2.03 10.72 -8.35
C GLY A 97 -2.67 9.41 -7.88
N ASN A 98 -2.62 8.38 -8.72
CA ASN A 98 -3.17 7.05 -8.43
C ASN A 98 -2.18 6.11 -7.75
N THR A 99 -1.07 6.61 -7.23
CA THR A 99 -0.05 5.81 -6.52
C THR A 99 0.09 6.29 -5.09
N ALA A 100 0.19 5.35 -4.16
CA ALA A 100 0.51 5.62 -2.77
C ALA A 100 1.73 4.81 -2.32
N VAL A 101 2.56 5.42 -1.48
CA VAL A 101 3.71 4.80 -0.85
C VAL A 101 3.46 4.77 0.64
N LEU A 102 3.29 3.57 1.19
CA LEU A 102 3.15 3.33 2.62
C LEU A 102 4.52 2.92 3.15
N ARG A 103 4.98 3.58 4.21
CA ARG A 103 6.23 3.23 4.91
C ARG A 103 5.91 2.84 6.33
N GLY A 104 6.69 1.94 6.90
CA GLY A 104 6.42 1.42 8.23
C GLY A 104 7.48 0.49 8.76
N THR A 105 7.15 -0.15 9.88
CA THR A 105 7.92 -1.26 10.43
C THR A 105 7.04 -2.50 10.53
N ALA A 106 7.63 -3.68 10.40
CA ALA A 106 6.90 -4.94 10.44
C ALA A 106 7.64 -6.04 11.20
N LYS A 107 6.86 -7.00 11.66
CA LYS A 107 7.34 -8.33 12.05
C LYS A 107 7.11 -9.27 10.87
N VAL A 108 8.13 -10.06 10.57
CA VAL A 108 8.12 -11.03 9.47
C VAL A 108 8.39 -12.42 10.03
N THR A 109 7.60 -13.40 9.60
CA THR A 109 7.89 -14.83 9.78
C THR A 109 8.26 -15.46 8.43
N GLY A 110 8.95 -16.60 8.46
CA GLY A 110 9.35 -17.31 7.24
C GLY A 110 10.50 -16.62 6.51
N LEU A 111 10.37 -16.42 5.20
CA LEU A 111 11.37 -15.76 4.38
C LEU A 111 11.57 -14.31 4.85
N GLY A 112 12.83 -13.91 5.09
CA GLY A 112 13.15 -12.58 5.59
C GLY A 112 12.70 -12.32 7.03
N ALA A 113 12.54 -13.38 7.85
CA ALA A 113 12.09 -13.28 9.23
C ALA A 113 12.89 -12.29 10.08
N GLY A 114 12.18 -11.56 10.93
CA GLY A 114 12.75 -10.56 11.82
C GLY A 114 11.67 -9.72 12.50
N HIS A 115 12.12 -8.75 13.29
CA HIS A 115 11.27 -7.82 14.03
C HIS A 115 11.74 -6.39 13.77
N ASP A 116 10.79 -5.45 13.85
CA ASP A 116 11.01 -4.03 13.61
C ASP A 116 11.70 -3.72 12.27
N LEU A 117 11.42 -4.55 11.27
CA LEU A 117 11.99 -4.45 9.93
C LEU A 117 11.32 -3.29 9.19
N PRO A 118 12.09 -2.33 8.63
CA PRO A 118 11.49 -1.29 7.81
C PRO A 118 10.89 -1.92 6.55
N PHE A 119 9.73 -1.41 6.14
CA PHE A 119 9.11 -1.78 4.86
C PHE A 119 8.65 -0.55 4.08
N THR A 120 8.58 -0.73 2.76
CA THR A 120 7.91 0.19 1.85
C THR A 120 6.94 -0.61 0.98
N ALA A 121 5.66 -0.24 1.01
CA ALA A 121 4.66 -0.79 0.10
C ALA A 121 4.21 0.31 -0.87
N THR A 122 4.45 0.10 -2.17
CA THR A 122 3.97 0.99 -3.23
C THR A 122 2.76 0.37 -3.89
N VAL A 123 1.62 1.06 -3.85
CA VAL A 123 0.34 0.55 -4.33
C VAL A 123 -0.26 1.48 -5.37
N ARG A 124 -0.93 0.90 -6.36
CA ARG A 124 -1.66 1.65 -7.39
C ARG A 124 -3.16 1.43 -7.21
N ALA A 125 -3.95 2.52 -7.23
CA ALA A 125 -5.40 2.43 -7.16
C ALA A 125 -5.98 1.64 -8.35
N GLY A 126 -6.99 0.81 -8.08
CA GLY A 126 -7.72 0.00 -9.05
C GLY A 126 -7.92 -1.46 -8.61
N GLY A 127 -8.51 -2.26 -9.49
CA GLY A 127 -8.86 -3.67 -9.27
C GLY A 127 -7.87 -4.66 -9.89
N PRO A 128 -8.32 -5.85 -10.33
CA PRO A 128 -7.46 -6.85 -10.93
C PRO A 128 -6.56 -6.31 -12.06
N GLY A 129 -5.30 -6.73 -12.06
CA GLY A 129 -4.25 -6.24 -12.96
C GLY A 129 -3.47 -5.02 -12.47
N THR A 130 -3.88 -4.37 -11.36
CA THR A 130 -3.02 -3.37 -10.72
C THR A 130 -1.88 -4.02 -9.94
N THR A 131 -0.87 -3.21 -9.63
CA THR A 131 0.38 -3.68 -9.04
C THR A 131 0.56 -3.21 -7.60
N VAL A 132 1.14 -4.08 -6.79
CA VAL A 132 1.69 -3.77 -5.48
C VAL A 132 3.17 -4.14 -5.48
N THR A 133 4.02 -3.26 -4.99
CA THR A 133 5.43 -3.58 -4.73
C THR A 133 5.68 -3.53 -3.24
N LEU A 134 6.13 -4.65 -2.65
CA LEU A 134 6.57 -4.71 -1.26
C LEU A 134 8.09 -4.83 -1.18
N GLU A 135 8.72 -3.87 -0.52
CA GLU A 135 10.13 -3.92 -0.16
C GLU A 135 10.26 -4.14 1.35
N ILE A 136 10.89 -5.24 1.75
CA ILE A 136 11.09 -5.61 3.17
C ILE A 136 12.23 -6.62 3.28
N SER A 137 13.02 -6.57 4.35
CA SER A 137 14.12 -7.52 4.60
C SER A 137 15.16 -7.61 3.46
N GLY A 138 15.37 -6.52 2.70
CA GLY A 138 16.24 -6.50 1.52
C GLY A 138 15.68 -7.25 0.30
N LEU A 139 14.41 -7.67 0.35
CA LEU A 139 13.68 -8.32 -0.73
C LEU A 139 12.70 -7.33 -1.36
N THR A 140 12.44 -7.52 -2.65
CA THR A 140 11.45 -6.75 -3.41
C THR A 140 10.50 -7.72 -4.09
N PHE A 141 9.21 -7.58 -3.82
CA PHE A 141 8.16 -8.40 -4.39
C PHE A 141 7.28 -7.53 -5.27
N HIS A 142 7.27 -7.82 -6.57
CA HIS A 142 6.34 -7.22 -7.52
C HIS A 142 5.13 -8.13 -7.64
N GLU A 143 3.96 -7.61 -7.29
CA GLU A 143 2.74 -8.39 -7.16
C GLU A 143 1.65 -7.84 -8.08
N ILE A 144 0.92 -8.74 -8.75
CA ILE A 144 -0.25 -8.40 -9.56
C ILE A 144 -1.50 -8.79 -8.79
N LEU A 145 -2.43 -7.84 -8.63
CA LEU A 145 -3.72 -8.09 -8.01
C LEU A 145 -4.58 -8.99 -8.92
N LEU A 146 -5.00 -10.14 -8.41
CA LEU A 146 -5.91 -11.07 -9.11
C LEU A 146 -7.36 -10.81 -8.74
N GLU A 147 -7.60 -10.46 -7.49
CA GLU A 147 -8.91 -10.22 -6.89
C GLU A 147 -8.79 -9.10 -5.86
N GLY A 148 -9.87 -8.33 -5.67
CA GLY A 148 -9.91 -7.22 -4.70
C GLY A 148 -9.83 -5.85 -5.35
N HIS A 149 -9.56 -4.83 -4.54
CA HIS A 149 -9.49 -3.44 -4.98
C HIS A 149 -8.60 -2.61 -4.06
N ILE A 150 -7.94 -1.61 -4.65
CA ILE A 150 -7.14 -0.60 -3.94
C ILE A 150 -7.75 0.77 -4.22
N THR A 151 -8.02 1.50 -3.14
CA THR A 151 -8.58 2.83 -3.15
C THR A 151 -7.58 3.82 -2.57
N ILE A 152 -7.41 4.93 -3.27
CA ILE A 152 -6.66 6.11 -2.82
C ILE A 152 -7.64 7.27 -2.93
N GLY A 153 -8.05 7.85 -1.80
CA GLY A 153 -9.07 8.91 -1.78
C GLY A 153 -8.99 9.78 -0.54
N GLY A 154 -9.44 11.02 -0.67
CA GLY A 154 -9.75 11.91 0.46
C GLY A 154 -11.21 11.72 0.86
N SER A 155 -11.47 11.61 2.17
CA SER A 155 -12.82 11.67 2.73
C SER A 155 -13.52 12.99 2.41
#